data_AF-A0A2V5V2V7-F1
#
_entry.id   AF-A0A2V5V2V7-F1
#
_cell.length_a   1.000
_cell.length_b   1.000
_cell.length_c   1.000
_cell.angle_alpha   90.00
_cell.angle_beta   90.00
_cell.angle_gamma   90.00
#
_symmetry.space_group_name_H-M   'P 1'
#
loop_
_entity.id
_entity.type
_entity.pdbx_description
1 polymer ?
#
loop_
_entity_poly.entity_id
_entity_poly.type
_entity_poly.pdbx_seq_one_letter_code
_entity_poly.pdbx_strand_id
1 'polypeptide(L)'
;REECDKHGTVLIFDEVMTGFRVARGGAQEIYGIKPDLTALGKIIGGGLPVGAFGGRAEIMDQLSPDGPVYQAGTLSGNPLAMAAGLAQLRELGRIDGWKLLEEIGMRFETVVRNAVTQAKIDVTFHRIGSMFCLFFAPGPIVDLASAQRSNLKMFAKFFRACLKRGVYFAPSQFETGFISTVHTSEDIERTGAVVGEVLSGVAR
;
A
#
# COMPACT_ATOMS: atom_id res chain seq x y z
N ARG A 1 13.47 -10.19 13.25
CA ARG A 1 14.38 -9.28 13.98
C ARG A 1 15.33 -10.08 14.86
N GLU A 2 14.83 -10.80 15.86
CA GLU A 2 15.67 -11.59 16.79
C GLU A 2 16.65 -12.54 16.09
N GLU A 3 16.20 -13.31 15.09
CA GLU A 3 17.09 -14.18 14.32
C GLU A 3 18.16 -13.40 13.54
N CYS A 4 17.84 -12.22 13.01
CA CYS A 4 18.82 -11.37 12.32
C CYS A 4 19.90 -10.88 13.31
N ASP A 5 19.50 -10.44 14.51
CA ASP A 5 20.45 -10.03 15.56
C ASP A 5 21.35 -11.19 15.99
N LYS A 6 20.74 -12.35 16.26
CA LYS A 6 21.46 -13.56 16.68
C LYS A 6 22.51 -14.00 15.67
N HIS A 7 22.24 -13.83 14.39
CA HIS A 7 23.12 -14.27 13.30
C HIS A 7 23.95 -13.14 12.69
N GLY A 8 23.93 -11.92 13.25
CA GLY A 8 24.65 -10.77 12.69
C GLY A 8 24.23 -10.42 11.26
N THR A 9 22.99 -10.72 10.90
CA THR A 9 22.41 -10.49 9.56
C THR A 9 21.68 -9.15 9.54
N VAL A 10 21.84 -8.40 8.45
CA VAL A 10 21.13 -7.14 8.23
C VAL A 10 19.65 -7.42 7.94
N LEU A 11 18.76 -6.91 8.78
CA LEU A 11 17.33 -6.90 8.50
C LEU A 11 16.97 -5.70 7.62
N ILE A 12 16.47 -5.97 6.42
CA ILE A 12 16.00 -4.95 5.48
C ILE A 12 14.47 -4.98 5.43
N PHE A 13 13.82 -3.84 5.67
CA PHE A 13 12.42 -3.67 5.30
C PHE A 13 12.31 -3.01 3.92
N ASP A 14 11.65 -3.69 2.99
CA ASP A 14 11.18 -3.06 1.76
C ASP A 14 9.88 -2.31 2.06
N GLU A 15 10.01 -1.02 2.30
CA GLU A 15 8.92 -0.10 2.55
C GLU A 15 8.60 0.76 1.32
N VAL A 16 8.92 0.29 0.10
CA VAL A 16 8.60 1.02 -1.14
C VAL A 16 7.10 1.26 -1.28
N MET A 17 6.25 0.37 -0.74
CA MET A 17 4.79 0.54 -0.73
C MET A 17 4.23 1.05 0.59
N THR A 18 4.76 0.59 1.73
CA THR A 18 4.24 0.90 3.07
C THR A 18 4.79 2.21 3.63
N GLY A 19 6.03 2.57 3.28
CA GLY A 19 6.73 3.74 3.79
C GLY A 19 5.99 5.04 3.48
N PHE A 20 5.78 5.86 4.51
CA PHE A 20 4.98 7.09 4.46
C PHE A 20 3.53 6.91 3.98
N ARG A 21 3.05 5.67 3.78
CA ARG A 21 1.68 5.37 3.38
C ARG A 21 0.83 4.95 4.56
N VAL A 22 1.25 3.88 5.24
CA VAL A 22 0.45 3.24 6.30
C VAL A 22 0.55 4.00 7.61
N ALA A 23 1.67 4.68 7.83
CA ALA A 23 1.92 5.61 8.93
C ALA A 23 3.04 6.58 8.51
N ARG A 24 3.31 7.61 9.33
CA ARG A 24 4.41 8.55 9.08
C ARG A 24 5.75 7.82 9.02
N GLY A 25 5.99 6.92 9.96
CA GLY A 25 7.17 6.08 10.03
C GLY A 25 7.06 4.77 9.23
N GLY A 26 5.97 4.50 8.51
CA GLY A 26 5.78 3.26 7.76
C GLY A 26 5.37 2.06 8.63
N ALA A 27 5.55 0.85 8.12
CA ALA A 27 5.22 -0.40 8.80
C ALA A 27 6.08 -0.61 10.06
N GLN A 28 7.34 -0.16 10.05
CA GLN A 28 8.22 -0.16 11.22
C GLN A 28 7.61 0.59 12.43
N GLU A 29 6.85 1.68 12.22
CA GLU A 29 6.12 2.39 13.29
C GLU A 29 4.93 1.57 13.79
N ILE A 30 4.12 1.03 12.87
CA ILE A 30 2.93 0.25 13.20
C ILE A 30 3.28 -1.00 14.03
N TYR A 31 4.33 -1.71 13.63
CA TYR A 31 4.72 -2.96 14.27
C TYR A 31 5.74 -2.78 15.40
N GLY A 32 6.27 -1.57 15.60
CA GLY A 32 7.31 -1.31 16.61
C GLY A 32 8.61 -2.07 16.37
N ILE A 33 8.92 -2.42 15.12
CA ILE A 33 10.12 -3.17 14.73
C ILE A 33 11.04 -2.26 13.93
N LYS A 34 12.23 -2.01 14.44
CA LYS A 34 13.27 -1.22 13.76
C LYS A 34 14.15 -2.13 12.88
N PRO A 35 14.12 -1.99 11.53
CA PRO A 35 15.06 -2.69 10.66
C PRO A 35 16.46 -2.04 10.72
N ASP A 36 17.46 -2.73 10.20
CA ASP A 36 18.82 -2.19 10.06
C ASP A 36 18.92 -1.25 8.84
N LEU A 37 18.19 -1.58 7.78
CA LEU A 37 18.01 -0.75 6.59
C LEU A 37 16.54 -0.75 6.14
N THR A 38 16.12 0.34 5.53
CA THR A 38 14.80 0.52 4.93
C THR A 38 14.96 0.98 3.49
N ALA A 39 14.29 0.30 2.56
CA ALA A 39 14.14 0.74 1.18
C ALA A 39 12.82 1.49 1.00
N LEU A 40 12.83 2.56 0.23
CA LEU A 40 11.71 3.48 0.04
C LEU A 40 11.56 3.86 -1.43
N GLY A 41 10.34 4.20 -1.82
CA GLY A 41 9.99 4.63 -3.17
C GLY A 41 8.57 5.14 -3.22
N LYS A 42 7.95 5.11 -4.40
CA LYS A 42 6.56 5.51 -4.64
C LYS A 42 6.21 6.88 -4.03
N ILE A 43 5.63 6.88 -2.82
CA ILE A 43 5.18 8.10 -2.12
C ILE A 43 6.31 9.10 -1.97
N ILE A 44 7.54 8.68 -1.68
CA ILE A 44 8.63 9.62 -1.34
C ILE A 44 8.96 10.61 -2.46
N GLY A 45 8.59 10.30 -3.70
CA GLY A 45 8.83 11.17 -4.85
C GLY A 45 7.71 12.15 -5.18
N GLY A 46 6.58 12.12 -4.47
CA GLY A 46 5.46 13.02 -4.77
C GLY A 46 4.91 12.86 -6.20
N GLY A 47 4.96 11.65 -6.75
CA GLY A 47 4.58 11.36 -8.14
C GLY A 47 5.74 11.40 -9.15
N LEU A 48 6.94 11.79 -8.72
CA LEU A 48 8.15 11.79 -9.56
C LEU A 48 9.04 10.57 -9.24
N PRO A 49 9.95 10.16 -10.16
CA PRO A 49 10.85 9.04 -9.93
C PRO A 49 11.83 9.30 -8.77
N VAL A 50 11.56 8.68 -7.62
CA VAL A 50 12.47 8.69 -6.46
C VAL A 50 12.45 7.31 -5.81
N GLY A 51 13.65 6.77 -5.61
CA GLY A 51 13.93 5.67 -4.69
C GLY A 51 14.93 6.15 -3.65
N ALA A 52 14.90 5.55 -2.47
CA ALA A 52 15.87 5.80 -1.42
C ALA A 52 16.12 4.52 -0.62
N PHE A 53 17.29 4.43 0.01
CA PHE A 53 17.55 3.45 1.06
C PHE A 53 18.35 4.15 2.16
N GLY A 54 18.14 3.73 3.40
CA GLY A 54 18.78 4.33 4.57
C GLY A 54 18.58 3.47 5.81
N GLY A 55 19.33 3.75 6.87
CA GLY A 55 19.20 3.02 8.13
C GLY A 55 20.36 3.31 9.07
N ARG A 56 20.92 2.26 9.67
CA ARG A 56 22.07 2.34 10.59
C ARG A 56 23.25 3.08 9.94
N ALA A 57 23.80 4.05 10.67
CA ALA A 57 24.90 4.90 10.19
C ALA A 57 26.12 4.05 9.82
N GLU A 58 26.48 3.09 10.68
CA GLU A 58 27.62 2.20 10.46
C GLU A 58 27.53 1.37 9.16
N ILE A 59 26.32 1.15 8.64
CA ILE A 59 26.09 0.50 7.33
C ILE A 59 26.15 1.54 6.22
N MET A 60 25.50 2.69 6.39
CA MET A 60 25.45 3.75 5.38
C MET A 60 26.83 4.39 5.11
N ASP A 61 27.69 4.44 6.12
CA ASP A 61 29.08 4.92 6.03
C ASP A 61 29.96 4.01 5.14
N GLN A 62 29.47 2.83 4.72
CA GLN A 62 30.15 1.99 3.74
C GLN A 62 29.95 2.48 2.30
N LEU A 63 29.02 3.40 2.05
CA LEU A 63 28.80 3.96 0.71
C LEU A 63 29.88 4.98 0.34
N SER A 64 30.30 4.97 -0.91
CA SER A 64 31.13 6.02 -1.48
C SER A 64 30.43 7.39 -1.34
N PRO A 65 31.16 8.48 -1.01
CA PRO A 65 32.62 8.57 -0.98
C PRO A 65 33.28 8.13 0.34
N ASP A 66 32.51 7.88 1.40
CA ASP A 66 33.05 7.62 2.75
C ASP A 66 33.58 6.18 2.90
N GLY A 67 32.93 5.24 2.21
CA GLY A 67 33.27 3.83 2.25
C GLY A 67 33.49 3.20 0.88
N PRO A 68 33.82 1.89 0.86
CA PRO A 68 34.27 1.19 -0.34
C PRO A 68 33.13 0.78 -1.30
N VAL A 69 31.86 0.90 -0.91
CA VAL A 69 30.72 0.44 -1.71
C VAL A 69 30.26 1.54 -2.65
N TYR A 70 30.50 1.35 -3.95
CA TYR A 70 30.12 2.32 -4.97
C TYR A 70 28.61 2.31 -5.25
N GLN A 71 27.98 3.48 -5.12
CA GLN A 71 26.62 3.73 -5.57
C GLN A 71 26.58 5.13 -6.21
N ALA A 72 26.02 5.22 -7.41
CA ALA A 72 25.84 6.49 -8.11
C ALA A 72 24.55 6.49 -8.93
N GLY A 73 24.07 7.68 -9.30
CA GLY A 73 22.96 7.86 -10.22
C GLY A 73 22.86 9.31 -10.67
N THR A 74 22.86 9.55 -12.00
CA THR A 74 22.90 10.90 -12.58
C THR A 74 21.75 11.79 -12.14
N LEU A 75 20.57 11.21 -11.93
CA LEU A 75 19.36 11.93 -11.50
C LEU A 75 19.02 11.70 -10.02
N SER A 76 19.87 10.98 -9.28
CA SER A 76 19.69 10.82 -7.85
C SER A 76 19.74 12.19 -7.17
N GLY A 77 18.71 12.50 -6.38
CA GLY A 77 18.61 13.79 -5.70
C GLY A 77 18.30 14.99 -6.61
N ASN A 78 17.80 14.77 -7.84
CA ASN A 78 17.47 15.88 -8.72
C ASN A 78 16.46 16.88 -8.06
N PRO A 79 16.64 18.21 -8.21
CA PRO A 79 15.87 19.19 -7.45
C PRO A 79 14.35 19.13 -7.65
N LEU A 80 13.90 18.75 -8.85
CA LEU A 80 12.46 18.64 -9.16
C LEU A 80 11.81 17.55 -8.30
N ALA A 81 12.40 16.36 -8.29
CA ALA A 81 11.87 15.24 -7.53
C ALA A 81 11.97 15.49 -6.00
N MET A 82 13.05 16.14 -5.55
CA MET A 82 13.20 16.54 -4.14
C MET A 82 12.13 17.56 -3.72
N ALA A 83 11.84 18.56 -4.57
CA ALA A 83 10.81 19.55 -4.30
C ALA A 83 9.41 18.90 -4.21
N ALA A 84 9.07 18.02 -5.15
CA ALA A 84 7.79 17.31 -5.16
C ALA A 84 7.62 16.39 -3.93
N GLY A 85 8.64 15.59 -3.60
CA GLY A 85 8.63 14.71 -2.44
C GLY A 85 8.48 15.47 -1.12
N LEU A 86 9.26 16.53 -0.92
CA LEU A 86 9.17 17.39 0.27
C LEU A 86 7.81 18.07 0.39
N ALA A 87 7.27 18.59 -0.71
CA ALA A 87 5.96 19.23 -0.71
C ALA A 87 4.86 18.24 -0.28
N GLN A 88 4.85 17.02 -0.83
CA GLN A 88 3.86 16.01 -0.46
C GLN A 88 3.98 15.56 1.00
N LEU A 89 5.19 15.29 1.49
CA LEU A 89 5.39 14.86 2.89
C LEU A 89 5.02 15.96 3.88
N ARG A 90 5.33 17.23 3.56
CA ARG A 90 4.90 18.38 4.35
C ARG A 90 3.39 18.53 4.34
N GLU A 91 2.75 18.36 3.19
CA GLU A 91 1.29 18.43 3.07
C GLU A 91 0.61 17.34 3.88
N LEU A 92 1.10 16.08 3.81
CA LEU A 92 0.62 14.99 4.66
C LEU A 92 0.75 15.32 6.15
N GLY A 93 1.84 15.97 6.56
CA GLY A 93 1.99 16.45 7.94
C GLY A 93 1.03 17.60 8.29
N ARG A 94 0.78 18.52 7.35
CA ARG A 94 -0.07 19.70 7.57
C ARG A 94 -1.55 19.36 7.75
N ILE A 95 -2.04 18.36 7.02
CA ILE A 95 -3.47 17.98 7.01
C ILE A 95 -3.78 16.78 7.90
N ASP A 96 -2.85 16.34 8.75
CA ASP A 96 -2.94 15.07 9.48
C ASP A 96 -3.26 13.88 8.54
N GLY A 97 -2.61 13.87 7.38
CA GLY A 97 -2.94 13.01 6.24
C GLY A 97 -2.96 11.52 6.56
N TRP A 98 -2.09 11.02 7.45
CA TRP A 98 -2.11 9.61 7.86
C TRP A 98 -3.36 9.25 8.66
N LYS A 99 -3.80 10.14 9.56
CA LYS A 99 -5.05 9.96 10.31
C LYS A 99 -6.25 10.01 9.38
N LEU A 100 -6.28 11.00 8.48
CA LEU A 100 -7.31 11.12 7.46
C LEU A 100 -7.41 9.87 6.57
N LEU A 101 -6.26 9.33 6.14
CA LEU A 101 -6.21 8.11 5.32
C LEU A 101 -6.70 6.87 6.07
N GLU A 102 -6.44 6.75 7.37
CA GLU A 102 -7.00 5.69 8.22
C GLU A 102 -8.52 5.82 8.34
N GLU A 103 -9.04 7.04 8.56
CA GLU A 103 -10.48 7.31 8.65
C GLU A 103 -11.22 6.98 7.34
N ILE A 104 -10.69 7.43 6.20
CA ILE A 104 -11.26 7.10 4.88
C ILE A 104 -11.16 5.58 4.63
N GLY A 105 -10.02 4.97 4.96
CA GLY A 105 -9.81 3.54 4.85
C GLY A 105 -10.82 2.71 5.65
N MET A 106 -11.05 3.07 6.92
CA MET A 106 -12.03 2.43 7.79
C MET A 106 -13.45 2.53 7.24
N ARG A 107 -13.83 3.70 6.69
CA ARG A 107 -15.13 3.86 6.04
C ARG A 107 -15.25 2.98 4.79
N PHE A 108 -14.21 2.94 3.97
CA PHE A 108 -14.16 2.07 2.80
C PHE A 108 -14.28 0.58 3.16
N GLU A 109 -13.57 0.16 4.20
CA GLU A 109 -13.66 -1.19 4.74
C GLU A 109 -15.09 -1.54 5.17
N THR A 110 -15.76 -0.62 5.87
CA THR A 110 -17.13 -0.82 6.35
C THR A 110 -18.08 -1.05 5.17
N VAL A 111 -18.06 -0.19 4.15
CA VAL A 111 -18.98 -0.31 3.00
C VAL A 111 -18.69 -1.57 2.18
N VAL A 112 -17.42 -1.91 1.94
CA VAL A 112 -17.05 -3.10 1.16
C VAL A 112 -17.35 -4.39 1.92
N ARG A 113 -17.06 -4.48 3.21
CA ARG A 113 -17.37 -5.67 4.02
C ARG A 113 -18.88 -5.91 4.10
N ASN A 114 -19.68 -4.85 4.20
CA ASN A 114 -21.14 -4.96 4.14
C ASN A 114 -21.60 -5.51 2.78
N ALA A 115 -21.07 -4.98 1.68
CA ALA A 115 -21.37 -5.45 0.33
C ALA A 115 -21.00 -6.94 0.12
N VAL A 116 -19.81 -7.35 0.57
CA VAL A 116 -19.36 -8.76 0.51
C VAL A 116 -20.29 -9.68 1.30
N THR A 117 -20.65 -9.28 2.52
CA THR A 117 -21.53 -10.06 3.41
C THR A 117 -22.92 -10.26 2.78
N GLN A 118 -23.47 -9.22 2.15
CA GLN A 118 -24.79 -9.28 1.50
C GLN A 118 -24.78 -10.15 0.24
N ALA A 119 -23.69 -10.12 -0.54
CA ALA A 119 -23.57 -10.88 -1.77
C ALA A 119 -23.43 -12.40 -1.55
N LYS A 120 -23.07 -12.84 -0.34
CA LYS A 120 -22.83 -14.26 0.01
C LYS A 120 -21.84 -14.96 -0.92
N ILE A 121 -20.79 -14.23 -1.32
CA ILE A 121 -19.68 -14.75 -2.11
C ILE A 121 -18.45 -14.88 -1.19
N ASP A 122 -17.65 -15.92 -1.44
CA ASP A 122 -16.33 -16.11 -0.84
C ASP A 122 -15.33 -15.04 -1.31
N VAL A 123 -15.39 -13.86 -0.70
CA VAL A 123 -14.43 -12.77 -0.87
C VAL A 123 -13.86 -12.38 0.48
N THR A 124 -12.54 -12.31 0.57
CA THR A 124 -11.81 -11.87 1.77
C THR A 124 -11.24 -10.48 1.55
N PHE A 125 -11.65 -9.53 2.39
CA PHE A 125 -11.17 -8.15 2.34
C PHE A 125 -10.08 -7.91 3.38
N HIS A 126 -8.95 -7.35 2.96
CA HIS A 126 -7.86 -6.89 3.81
C HIS A 126 -7.67 -5.39 3.66
N ARG A 127 -7.30 -4.72 4.77
CA ARG A 127 -6.93 -3.31 4.78
C ARG A 127 -5.86 -3.02 5.83
N ILE A 128 -4.99 -2.07 5.54
CA ILE A 128 -4.16 -1.36 6.51
C ILE A 128 -4.01 0.09 6.06
N GLY A 129 -4.44 1.06 6.88
CA GLY A 129 -4.45 2.46 6.46
C GLY A 129 -5.29 2.66 5.19
N SER A 130 -4.64 3.26 4.18
CA SER A 130 -5.17 3.51 2.85
C SER A 130 -4.95 2.36 1.84
N MET A 131 -4.31 1.27 2.25
CA MET A 131 -4.06 0.10 1.41
C MET A 131 -5.13 -0.95 1.64
N PHE A 132 -5.66 -1.55 0.58
CA PHE A 132 -6.63 -2.62 0.69
C PHE A 132 -6.47 -3.67 -0.42
N CYS A 133 -7.05 -4.85 -0.22
CA CYS A 133 -7.16 -5.87 -1.27
C CYS A 133 -8.43 -6.71 -1.09
N LEU A 134 -9.08 -7.07 -2.20
CA LEU A 134 -10.23 -7.98 -2.24
C LEU A 134 -9.78 -9.31 -2.86
N PHE A 135 -9.58 -10.34 -2.05
CA PHE A 135 -9.27 -11.69 -2.52
C PHE A 135 -10.55 -12.46 -2.83
N PHE A 136 -10.72 -12.92 -4.06
CA PHE A 136 -11.86 -13.76 -4.46
C PHE A 136 -11.66 -15.22 -4.03
N ALA A 137 -11.38 -15.43 -2.75
CA ALA A 137 -11.14 -16.71 -2.11
C ALA A 137 -11.72 -16.72 -0.67
N PRO A 138 -12.13 -17.91 -0.16
CA PRO A 138 -12.57 -18.07 1.22
C PRO A 138 -11.41 -18.20 2.21
N GLY A 139 -11.70 -17.83 3.46
CA GLY A 139 -10.80 -18.00 4.60
C GLY A 139 -9.68 -16.97 4.66
N PRO A 140 -8.84 -17.01 5.70
CA PRO A 140 -7.80 -16.01 5.88
C PRO A 140 -6.78 -16.06 4.73
N ILE A 141 -6.36 -14.88 4.26
CA ILE A 141 -5.28 -14.72 3.29
C ILE A 141 -4.08 -14.14 4.05
N VAL A 142 -3.10 -14.99 4.32
CA VAL A 142 -1.95 -14.66 5.20
C VAL A 142 -0.61 -14.88 4.51
N ASP A 143 -0.61 -15.45 3.31
CA ASP A 143 0.57 -15.77 2.53
C ASP A 143 0.25 -15.85 1.03
N LEU A 144 1.26 -16.09 0.21
CA LEU A 144 1.11 -16.22 -1.23
C LEU A 144 0.23 -17.42 -1.61
N ALA A 145 0.39 -18.56 -0.93
CA ALA A 145 -0.33 -19.79 -1.25
C ALA A 145 -1.84 -19.61 -1.05
N SER A 146 -2.24 -19.01 0.07
CA SER A 146 -3.64 -18.67 0.36
C SER A 146 -4.20 -17.64 -0.62
N ALA A 147 -3.41 -16.62 -1.01
CA ALA A 147 -3.81 -15.62 -2.00
C ALA A 147 -4.05 -16.25 -3.40
N GLN A 148 -3.17 -17.16 -3.83
CA GLN A 148 -3.25 -17.85 -5.12
C GLN A 148 -4.51 -18.73 -5.29
N ARG A 149 -5.24 -19.02 -4.22
CA ARG A 149 -6.55 -19.68 -4.28
C ARG A 149 -7.66 -18.81 -4.88
N SER A 150 -7.39 -17.52 -5.10
CA SER A 150 -8.37 -16.57 -5.64
C SER A 150 -8.92 -16.98 -7.00
N ASN A 151 -10.24 -16.87 -7.16
CA ASN A 151 -10.94 -17.12 -8.40
C ASN A 151 -10.70 -15.98 -9.40
N LEU A 152 -9.67 -16.13 -10.24
CA LEU A 152 -9.27 -15.12 -11.22
C LEU A 152 -10.35 -14.79 -12.26
N LYS A 153 -11.21 -15.77 -12.60
CA LYS A 153 -12.32 -15.53 -13.53
C LYS A 153 -13.38 -14.64 -12.89
N MET A 154 -13.65 -14.84 -11.60
CA MET A 154 -14.60 -14.03 -10.84
C MET A 154 -14.06 -12.61 -10.63
N PHE A 155 -12.79 -12.48 -10.27
CA PHE A 155 -12.10 -11.18 -10.20
C PHE A 155 -12.17 -10.43 -11.55
N ALA A 156 -11.88 -11.10 -12.67
CA ALA A 156 -11.92 -10.45 -13.99
C ALA A 156 -13.33 -9.96 -14.36
N LYS A 157 -14.39 -10.71 -13.99
CA LYS A 157 -15.78 -10.27 -14.16
C LYS A 157 -16.07 -9.05 -13.28
N PHE A 158 -15.69 -9.10 -12.00
CA PHE A 158 -15.83 -7.99 -11.05
C PHE A 158 -15.13 -6.73 -11.56
N PHE A 159 -13.85 -6.81 -11.89
CA PHE A 159 -13.05 -5.68 -12.38
C PHE A 159 -13.70 -5.01 -13.60
N ARG A 160 -14.08 -5.79 -14.62
CA ARG A 160 -14.73 -5.25 -15.82
C ARG A 160 -16.09 -4.61 -15.52
N ALA A 161 -16.85 -5.17 -14.59
CA ALA A 161 -18.16 -4.66 -14.21
C ALA A 161 -18.09 -3.38 -13.36
N CYS A 162 -17.09 -3.25 -12.48
CA CYS A 162 -16.76 -2.01 -11.78
C CYS A 162 -16.26 -0.93 -12.74
N LEU A 163 -15.36 -1.29 -13.66
CA LEU A 163 -14.82 -0.36 -14.66
C LEU A 163 -15.92 0.23 -15.53
N LYS A 164 -16.86 -0.59 -16.00
CA LYS A 164 -18.04 -0.13 -16.76
C LYS A 164 -18.94 0.85 -15.98
N ARG A 165 -18.86 0.86 -14.64
CA ARG A 165 -19.61 1.77 -13.75
C ARG A 165 -18.76 2.96 -13.27
N GLY A 166 -17.56 3.11 -13.83
CA GLY A 166 -16.66 4.23 -13.53
C GLY A 166 -15.83 4.04 -12.26
N VAL A 167 -15.69 2.82 -11.74
CA VAL A 167 -14.79 2.50 -10.62
C VAL A 167 -13.60 1.71 -11.15
N TYR A 168 -12.42 2.32 -11.10
CA TYR A 168 -11.18 1.71 -11.57
C TYR A 168 -10.39 1.09 -10.41
N PHE A 169 -10.44 -0.23 -10.30
CA PHE A 169 -9.53 -1.00 -9.44
C PHE A 169 -8.23 -1.33 -10.20
N ALA A 170 -7.21 -1.80 -9.48
CA ALA A 170 -6.04 -2.37 -10.14
C ALA A 170 -6.47 -3.60 -10.99
N PRO A 171 -5.97 -3.76 -12.23
CA PRO A 171 -6.37 -4.84 -13.13
C PRO A 171 -5.71 -6.19 -12.80
N SER A 172 -5.48 -6.48 -11.52
CA SER A 172 -4.87 -7.72 -11.03
C SER A 172 -5.42 -8.07 -9.65
N GLN A 173 -5.74 -9.35 -9.45
CA GLN A 173 -6.21 -9.90 -8.18
C GLN A 173 -5.16 -9.76 -7.07
N PHE A 174 -3.89 -9.76 -7.44
CA PHE A 174 -2.78 -9.76 -6.49
C PHE A 174 -2.22 -8.36 -6.26
N GLU A 175 -2.92 -7.33 -6.75
CA GLU A 175 -2.50 -5.95 -6.61
C GLU A 175 -3.27 -5.26 -5.47
N THR A 176 -2.55 -4.35 -4.80
CA THR A 176 -3.13 -3.53 -3.75
C THR A 176 -3.93 -2.38 -4.36
N GLY A 177 -5.11 -2.11 -3.81
CA GLY A 177 -5.85 -0.87 -4.04
C GLY A 177 -5.38 0.24 -3.10
N PHE A 178 -5.42 1.49 -3.58
CA PHE A 178 -4.93 2.65 -2.84
C PHE A 178 -6.01 3.73 -2.73
N ILE A 179 -6.17 4.24 -1.51
CA ILE A 179 -6.96 5.44 -1.21
C ILE A 179 -6.01 6.64 -1.16
N SER A 180 -6.52 7.81 -1.58
CA SER A 180 -5.83 9.10 -1.48
C SER A 180 -6.61 10.07 -0.58
N THR A 181 -5.94 11.12 -0.11
CA THR A 181 -6.53 12.13 0.78
C THR A 181 -7.61 12.99 0.12
N VAL A 182 -7.76 12.92 -1.21
CA VAL A 182 -8.80 13.63 -1.96
C VAL A 182 -10.04 12.80 -2.21
N HIS A 183 -10.04 11.50 -1.87
CA HIS A 183 -11.26 10.70 -1.94
C HIS A 183 -12.26 11.23 -0.92
N THR A 184 -13.43 11.62 -1.41
CA THR A 184 -14.50 12.16 -0.60
C THR A 184 -15.35 11.04 0.00
N SER A 185 -16.20 11.39 0.96
CA SER A 185 -17.22 10.45 1.45
C SER A 185 -18.14 9.95 0.34
N GLU A 186 -18.48 10.81 -0.62
CA GLU A 186 -19.32 10.43 -1.77
C GLU A 186 -18.63 9.40 -2.66
N ASP A 187 -17.32 9.56 -2.91
CA ASP A 187 -16.54 8.59 -3.68
C ASP A 187 -16.55 7.21 -3.01
N ILE A 188 -16.43 7.18 -1.68
CA ILE A 188 -16.45 5.94 -0.88
C ILE A 188 -17.82 5.27 -0.94
N GLU A 189 -18.91 6.02 -0.71
CA GLU A 189 -20.27 5.47 -0.75
C GLU A 189 -20.64 4.98 -2.15
N ARG A 190 -20.34 5.77 -3.19
CA ARG A 190 -20.56 5.39 -4.59
C ARG A 190 -19.80 4.12 -4.94
N THR A 191 -18.53 4.03 -4.52
CA THR A 191 -17.71 2.84 -4.77
C THR A 191 -18.28 1.62 -4.05
N GLY A 192 -18.69 1.75 -2.79
CA GLY A 192 -19.34 0.68 -2.03
C GLY A 192 -20.63 0.18 -2.68
N ALA A 193 -21.48 1.09 -3.15
CA ALA A 193 -22.72 0.75 -3.87
C ALA A 193 -22.42 -0.05 -5.16
N VAL A 194 -21.47 0.43 -5.98
CA VAL A 194 -21.04 -0.28 -7.19
C VAL A 194 -20.49 -1.67 -6.87
N VAL A 195 -19.66 -1.79 -5.82
CA VAL A 195 -19.12 -3.09 -5.38
C VAL A 195 -20.26 -4.04 -4.99
N GLY A 196 -21.25 -3.58 -4.21
CA GLY A 196 -22.40 -4.38 -3.80
C GLY A 196 -23.25 -4.88 -4.97
N GLU A 197 -23.57 -3.99 -5.93
CA GLU A 197 -24.29 -4.35 -7.15
C GLU A 197 -23.53 -5.39 -7.97
N VAL A 198 -22.22 -5.18 -8.17
CA VAL A 198 -21.39 -6.04 -9.01
C VAL A 198 -21.22 -7.40 -8.36
N LEU A 199 -20.93 -7.47 -7.06
CA LEU A 199 -20.81 -8.75 -6.35
C LEU A 199 -22.13 -9.52 -6.43
N SER A 200 -23.27 -8.88 -6.17
CA SER A 200 -24.59 -9.52 -6.28
C SER A 200 -24.90 -10.04 -7.69
N GLY A 201 -24.43 -9.33 -8.72
CA GLY A 201 -24.58 -9.75 -10.12
C GLY A 201 -23.63 -10.87 -10.56
N VAL A 202 -22.44 -10.97 -9.95
CA VAL A 202 -21.45 -12.01 -10.26
C VAL A 202 -21.73 -13.31 -9.48
N ALA A 203 -22.50 -13.25 -8.40
CA ALA A 203 -23.02 -14.44 -7.69
C ALA A 203 -24.00 -15.27 -8.53
N ARG A 204 -24.63 -14.65 -9.54
CA ARG A 204 -25.59 -15.27 -10.45
C ARG A 204 -24.88 -15.82 -11.69
#